data_AF-A0A919C2F7-F1
#
_entry.id   AF-A0A919C2F7-F1
#
_cell.length_a   1.000
_cell.length_b   1.000
_cell.length_c   1.000
_cell.angle_alpha   90.00
_cell.angle_beta   90.00
_cell.angle_gamma   90.00
#
_symmetry.space_group_name_H-M   'P 1'
#
loop_
_entity.id
_entity.type
_entity.pdbx_description
1 polymer ?
#
loop_
_entity_poly.entity_id
_entity_poly.type
_entity_poly.pdbx_seq_one_letter_code
_entity_poly.pdbx_strand_id
1 'polypeptide(L)'
;MPHMSVRKRKTLLTATALAAGLTLAAVTPALAGASASHTTRAAAVSSAQGDPRNATQRVADFYGAYIDATWTTDDATAGPAAKALRGFYLSAAARKQVAAYEKKEHADGILFAQNVPVKWKVTATGSGMGHATSRVTLTWGDGPHPEVSRIDVQSDLKTLKITGLKKAG
;
A
#
# COMPACT_ATOMS: atom_id res chain seq x y z
N MET A 1 -22.94 -29.09 10.36
CA MET A 1 -23.40 -30.08 9.36
C MET A 1 -23.31 -29.44 7.98
N PRO A 2 -22.56 -30.03 7.05
CA PRO A 2 -22.21 -29.46 5.75
C PRO A 2 -23.21 -29.89 4.66
N HIS A 3 -23.44 -29.03 3.67
CA HIS A 3 -23.81 -29.50 2.33
C HIS A 3 -22.99 -28.74 1.27
N MET A 4 -22.10 -29.51 0.65
CA MET A 4 -21.35 -29.18 -0.55
C MET A 4 -22.29 -29.00 -1.74
N SER A 5 -21.93 -28.13 -2.68
CA SER A 5 -22.17 -28.43 -4.10
C SER A 5 -21.15 -27.75 -5.01
N VAL A 6 -20.26 -28.61 -5.50
CA VAL A 6 -19.26 -28.36 -6.54
C VAL A 6 -19.97 -28.38 -7.90
N ARG A 7 -19.94 -27.27 -8.64
CA ARG A 7 -20.46 -27.25 -10.03
C ARG A 7 -19.33 -27.55 -11.01
N LYS A 8 -19.15 -28.83 -11.34
CA LYS A 8 -18.35 -29.28 -12.49
C LYS A 8 -19.12 -28.94 -13.78
N ARG A 9 -18.52 -28.19 -14.70
CA ARG A 9 -19.04 -28.04 -16.07
C ARG A 9 -18.29 -29.00 -16.98
N LYS A 10 -18.97 -30.08 -17.39
CA LYS A 10 -18.57 -30.94 -18.50
C LYS A 10 -19.39 -30.48 -19.71
N THR A 11 -18.73 -30.03 -20.77
CA THR A 11 -19.41 -29.82 -22.06
C THR A 11 -19.01 -30.96 -22.98
N LEU A 12 -20.05 -31.63 -23.49
CA LEU A 12 -20.00 -32.79 -24.36
C LEU A 12 -19.61 -32.40 -25.79
N LEU A 13 -18.93 -33.32 -26.47
CA LEU A 13 -18.62 -33.28 -27.89
C LEU A 13 -19.89 -33.46 -28.74
N THR A 14 -19.91 -32.81 -29.91
CA THR A 14 -20.72 -33.26 -31.05
C THR A 14 -19.87 -33.15 -32.31
N ALA A 15 -19.67 -34.29 -32.97
CA ALA A 15 -18.95 -34.46 -34.22
C ALA A 15 -19.95 -34.78 -35.34
N THR A 16 -19.63 -34.38 -36.57
CA THR A 16 -19.98 -34.92 -37.92
C THR A 16 -19.75 -33.78 -38.93
N ALA A 17 -19.22 -33.94 -40.14
CA ALA A 17 -19.27 -35.07 -41.05
C ALA A 17 -18.02 -35.18 -41.96
N LEU A 18 -17.88 -36.37 -42.55
CA LEU A 18 -16.84 -36.80 -43.50
C LEU A 18 -16.97 -36.13 -44.87
N ALA A 19 -15.83 -35.86 -45.51
CA ALA A 19 -15.70 -35.91 -46.96
C ALA A 19 -14.35 -36.56 -47.33
N ALA A 20 -14.42 -37.56 -48.19
CA ALA A 20 -13.34 -38.44 -48.60
C ALA A 20 -12.33 -37.76 -49.54
N GLY A 21 -11.05 -38.02 -49.33
CA GLY A 21 -9.96 -37.65 -50.23
C GLY A 21 -8.81 -38.62 -50.05
N LEU A 22 -8.56 -39.45 -51.06
CA LEU A 22 -7.57 -40.52 -51.08
C LEU A 22 -6.24 -39.98 -51.63
N THR A 23 -5.21 -39.82 -50.79
CA THR A 23 -3.83 -39.59 -51.27
C THR A 23 -2.80 -40.29 -50.40
N LEU A 24 -1.86 -40.91 -51.12
CA LEU A 24 -0.68 -41.71 -50.77
C LEU A 24 0.09 -41.39 -49.47
N ALA A 25 0.63 -42.47 -48.91
CA ALA A 25 1.37 -42.58 -47.66
C ALA A 25 2.68 -41.77 -47.58
N ALA A 26 2.93 -41.19 -46.40
CA ALA A 26 4.25 -41.02 -45.82
C ALA A 26 4.15 -41.27 -44.31
N VAL A 27 4.85 -42.30 -43.82
CA VAL A 27 4.96 -42.66 -42.41
C VAL A 27 5.94 -41.72 -41.71
N THR A 28 5.49 -40.98 -40.71
CA THR A 28 6.33 -40.29 -39.73
C THR A 28 5.79 -40.53 -38.31
N PRO A 29 6.66 -40.73 -37.31
CA PRO A 29 6.28 -41.30 -36.03
C PRO A 29 5.50 -40.33 -35.13
N ALA A 30 4.82 -40.97 -34.19
CA ALA A 30 3.92 -40.43 -33.19
C ALA A 30 4.56 -39.45 -32.17
N LEU A 31 3.65 -38.78 -31.45
CA LEU A 31 3.82 -38.10 -30.16
C LEU A 31 4.49 -36.71 -30.18
N ALA A 32 3.83 -35.75 -30.81
CA ALA A 32 3.84 -34.38 -30.27
C ALA A 32 2.82 -34.32 -29.13
N GLY A 33 3.20 -34.87 -27.97
CA GLY A 33 2.56 -34.49 -26.72
C GLY A 33 2.58 -32.98 -26.66
N ALA A 34 1.41 -32.36 -26.50
CA ALA A 34 1.32 -30.96 -26.13
C ALA A 34 1.97 -30.83 -24.75
N SER A 35 3.30 -30.71 -24.73
CA SER A 35 4.03 -30.13 -23.62
C SER A 35 3.48 -28.72 -23.52
N ALA A 36 2.46 -28.55 -22.68
CA ALA A 36 2.14 -27.26 -22.12
C ALA A 36 3.47 -26.78 -21.54
N SER A 37 4.15 -25.89 -22.26
CA SER A 37 5.30 -25.19 -21.71
C SER A 37 4.75 -24.42 -20.54
N HIS A 38 4.90 -24.98 -19.33
CA HIS A 38 4.78 -24.23 -18.10
C HIS A 38 5.92 -23.22 -18.15
N THR A 39 5.71 -22.11 -18.85
CA THR A 39 6.58 -20.95 -18.74
C THR A 39 6.45 -20.50 -17.30
N THR A 40 7.41 -20.90 -16.47
CA THR A 40 7.58 -20.37 -15.14
C THR A 40 7.72 -18.87 -15.30
N ARG A 41 6.64 -18.12 -14.99
CA ARG A 41 6.69 -16.67 -14.95
C ARG A 41 7.68 -16.30 -13.87
N ALA A 42 8.87 -15.86 -14.27
CA ALA A 42 9.83 -15.31 -13.32
C ALA A 42 9.10 -14.25 -12.50
N ALA A 43 9.15 -14.40 -11.18
CA ALA A 43 8.58 -13.40 -10.29
C ALA A 43 9.25 -12.07 -10.62
N ALA A 44 8.44 -11.02 -10.81
CA ALA A 44 8.98 -9.69 -11.03
C ALA A 44 9.80 -9.32 -9.80
N VAL A 45 11.09 -9.05 -10.01
CA VAL A 45 11.97 -8.56 -8.94
C VAL A 45 11.54 -7.13 -8.64
N SER A 46 11.11 -6.87 -7.40
CA SER A 46 10.78 -5.54 -6.91
C SER A 46 11.94 -5.00 -6.08
N SER A 47 12.42 -3.82 -6.41
CA SER A 47 13.48 -3.12 -5.66
C SER A 47 12.94 -1.80 -5.09
N ALA A 48 13.24 -1.53 -3.82
CA ALA A 48 12.98 -0.23 -3.18
C ALA A 48 14.28 0.57 -3.07
N GLN A 49 14.23 1.86 -3.38
CA GLN A 49 15.35 2.78 -3.19
C GLN A 49 14.89 3.93 -2.30
N GLY A 50 15.66 4.17 -1.23
CA GLY A 50 15.46 5.28 -0.32
C GLY A 50 16.54 6.36 -0.46
N ASP A 51 16.18 7.60 -0.14
CA ASP A 51 17.07 8.74 0.02
C ASP A 51 16.73 9.45 1.36
N PRO A 52 17.58 9.31 2.38
CA PRO A 52 17.33 9.91 3.69
C PRO A 52 17.37 11.45 3.68
N ARG A 53 17.85 12.07 2.58
CA ARG A 53 17.86 13.54 2.40
C ARG A 53 16.57 14.04 1.76
N ASN A 54 15.75 13.16 1.21
CA ASN A 54 14.48 13.54 0.58
C ASN A 54 13.39 13.73 1.65
N ALA A 55 12.96 14.99 1.83
CA ALA A 55 11.97 15.33 2.84
C ALA A 55 10.62 14.61 2.64
N THR A 56 10.18 14.36 1.40
CA THR A 56 8.94 13.63 1.11
C THR A 56 9.08 12.14 1.45
N GLN A 57 10.20 11.52 1.13
CA GLN A 57 10.45 10.12 1.54
C GLN A 57 10.53 10.00 3.06
N ARG A 58 11.16 10.96 3.73
CA ARG A 58 11.22 10.98 5.21
C ARG A 58 9.83 11.08 5.86
N VAL A 59 8.89 11.78 5.22
CA VAL A 59 7.48 11.80 5.64
C VAL A 59 6.82 10.44 5.37
N ALA A 60 7.11 9.80 4.23
CA ALA A 60 6.63 8.45 3.94
C ALA A 60 7.14 7.42 4.97
N ASP A 61 8.44 7.44 5.29
CA ASP A 61 9.06 6.57 6.29
C ASP A 61 8.42 6.77 7.67
N PHE A 62 8.16 8.03 8.05
CA PHE A 62 7.46 8.34 9.29
C PHE A 62 6.04 7.76 9.31
N TYR A 63 5.23 8.03 8.29
CA TYR A 63 3.83 7.56 8.28
C TYR A 63 3.75 6.04 8.19
N GLY A 64 4.63 5.39 7.41
CA GLY A 64 4.73 3.93 7.38
C GLY A 64 5.00 3.34 8.76
N ALA A 65 6.13 3.74 9.38
CA ALA A 65 6.52 3.22 10.69
C ALA A 65 5.51 3.58 11.79
N TYR A 66 4.90 4.76 11.72
CA TYR A 66 3.89 5.20 12.69
C TYR A 66 2.62 4.37 12.58
N ILE A 67 2.13 4.14 11.36
CA ILE A 67 0.94 3.32 11.10
C ILE A 67 1.20 1.88 11.56
N ASP A 68 2.35 1.30 11.25
CA ASP A 68 2.74 -0.05 11.70
C ASP A 68 2.73 -0.17 13.23
N ALA A 69 3.30 0.83 13.92
CA ALA A 69 3.28 0.89 15.38
C ALA A 69 1.85 1.00 15.94
N THR A 70 0.95 1.74 15.28
CA THR A 70 -0.45 1.86 15.73
C THR A 70 -1.31 0.65 15.39
N TRP A 71 -0.96 -0.11 14.35
CA TRP A 71 -1.66 -1.36 13.99
C TRP A 71 -1.35 -2.50 14.96
N THR A 72 -0.16 -2.52 15.53
CA THR A 72 0.32 -3.61 16.39
C THR A 72 -0.13 -3.40 17.84
N THR A 73 -1.44 -3.34 18.11
CA THR A 73 -1.97 -3.00 19.44
C THR A 73 -1.67 -4.03 20.53
N ASP A 74 -1.34 -5.27 20.15
CA ASP A 74 -1.09 -6.37 21.09
C ASP A 74 0.37 -6.39 21.60
N ASP A 75 1.25 -5.57 21.03
CA ASP A 75 2.64 -5.46 21.45
C ASP A 75 2.80 -4.30 22.46
N ALA A 76 3.30 -4.62 23.66
CA ALA A 76 3.58 -3.63 24.70
C ALA A 76 4.58 -2.53 24.27
N THR A 77 5.37 -2.78 23.23
CA THR A 77 6.35 -1.84 22.67
C THR A 77 5.74 -0.86 21.66
N ALA A 78 4.53 -1.11 21.17
CA ALA A 78 3.86 -0.30 20.14
C ALA A 78 3.65 1.17 20.56
N GLY A 79 3.08 1.38 21.74
CA GLY A 79 2.88 2.74 22.30
C GLY A 79 4.21 3.50 22.48
N PRO A 80 5.22 2.92 23.16
CA PRO A 80 6.57 3.49 23.23
C PRO A 80 7.20 3.79 21.87
N ALA A 81 7.05 2.90 20.88
CA ALA A 81 7.56 3.08 19.53
C ALA A 81 6.91 4.28 18.82
N ALA A 82 5.57 4.37 18.84
CA ALA A 82 4.84 5.51 18.29
C ALA A 82 5.28 6.84 18.92
N LYS A 83 5.50 6.86 20.24
CA LYS A 83 6.02 8.04 20.96
C LYS A 83 7.45 8.39 20.54
N ALA A 84 8.31 7.40 20.38
CA ALA A 84 9.70 7.61 19.93
C ALA A 84 9.75 8.15 18.49
N LEU A 85 8.92 7.60 17.59
CA LEU A 85 8.79 8.08 16.20
C LEU A 85 8.38 9.55 16.16
N ARG A 86 7.37 9.94 16.95
CA ARG A 86 6.97 11.35 17.10
C ARG A 86 8.14 12.22 17.57
N GLY A 87 8.94 11.76 18.53
CA GLY A 87 10.13 12.47 19.01
C GLY A 87 11.22 12.66 17.94
N PHE A 88 11.44 11.63 17.12
CA PHE A 88 12.48 11.61 16.09
C PHE A 88 12.11 12.48 14.89
N TYR A 89 10.92 12.26 14.31
CA TYR A 89 10.52 12.88 13.05
C TYR A 89 9.96 14.29 13.19
N LEU A 90 9.26 14.61 14.29
CA LEU A 90 8.64 15.91 14.46
C LEU A 90 9.57 16.89 15.20
N SER A 91 9.41 18.18 14.86
CA SER A 91 9.97 19.27 15.66
C SER A 91 9.26 19.37 17.01
N ALA A 92 9.88 20.07 17.98
CA ALA A 92 9.25 20.30 19.27
C ALA A 92 7.94 21.11 19.14
N ALA A 93 7.88 22.06 18.19
CA ALA A 93 6.68 22.84 17.92
C ALA A 93 5.56 21.99 17.32
N ALA A 94 5.87 21.15 16.33
CA ALA A 94 4.91 20.24 15.71
C ALA A 94 4.31 19.27 16.75
N ARG A 95 5.15 18.70 17.63
CA ARG A 95 4.66 17.84 18.73
C ARG A 95 3.68 18.55 19.67
N LYS A 96 3.89 19.84 19.95
CA LYS A 96 2.95 20.63 20.76
C LYS A 96 1.62 20.85 20.03
N GLN A 97 1.65 21.10 18.73
CA GLN A 97 0.43 21.24 17.92
C GLN A 97 -0.38 19.94 17.90
N VAL A 98 0.30 18.81 17.69
CA VAL A 98 -0.30 17.46 17.75
C VAL A 98 -0.96 17.22 19.11
N ALA A 99 -0.25 17.46 20.21
CA ALA A 99 -0.80 17.27 21.56
C ALA A 99 -1.98 18.21 21.87
N ALA A 100 -1.96 19.44 21.36
CA ALA A 100 -3.06 20.38 21.51
C ALA A 100 -4.32 19.92 20.75
N TYR A 101 -4.14 19.37 19.55
CA TYR A 101 -5.23 18.75 18.79
C TYR A 101 -5.80 17.53 19.50
N GLU A 102 -4.93 16.61 19.96
CA GLU A 102 -5.34 15.39 20.68
C GLU A 102 -6.17 15.70 21.92
N LYS A 103 -5.76 16.72 22.68
CA LYS A 103 -6.50 17.18 23.86
C LYS A 103 -7.89 17.73 23.52
N LYS A 104 -8.02 18.39 22.37
CA LYS A 104 -9.25 19.07 21.95
C LYS A 104 -10.25 18.10 21.30
N GLU A 105 -9.76 17.25 20.42
CA GLU A 105 -10.60 16.43 19.52
C GLU A 105 -10.68 14.96 19.95
N HIS A 106 -9.91 14.55 20.97
CA HIS A 106 -9.82 13.16 21.43
C HIS A 106 -9.50 12.15 20.30
N ALA A 107 -8.76 12.62 19.29
CA ALA A 107 -8.36 11.86 18.12
C ALA A 107 -6.84 11.95 17.96
N ASP A 108 -6.21 10.96 17.32
CA ASP A 108 -4.77 10.95 17.04
C ASP A 108 -4.39 12.19 16.23
N GLY A 109 -3.42 12.99 16.70
CA GLY A 109 -3.05 14.25 16.06
C GLY A 109 -2.08 14.12 14.89
N ILE A 110 -1.56 12.92 14.61
CA ILE A 110 -0.79 12.58 13.40
C ILE A 110 -1.72 12.16 12.28
N LEU A 111 -2.75 11.37 12.62
CA LEU A 111 -3.73 10.81 11.67
C LEU A 111 -4.98 11.70 11.51
N PHE A 112 -5.22 12.61 12.45
CA PHE A 112 -6.43 13.43 12.59
C PHE A 112 -7.73 12.60 12.61
N ALA A 113 -7.66 11.41 13.22
CA ALA A 113 -8.73 10.42 13.29
C ALA A 113 -8.61 9.52 14.54
N GLN A 114 -9.65 8.75 14.85
CA GLN A 114 -9.68 7.84 16.00
C GLN A 114 -9.27 6.41 15.64
N ASN A 115 -9.33 6.05 14.36
CA ASN A 115 -8.96 4.75 13.82
C ASN A 115 -7.58 4.81 13.15
N VAL A 116 -7.13 3.66 12.65
CA VAL A 116 -5.87 3.51 11.91
C VAL A 116 -6.21 3.26 10.43
N PRO A 117 -5.53 3.92 9.48
CA PRO A 117 -5.81 3.72 8.06
C PRO A 117 -5.27 2.36 7.58
N VAL A 118 -5.93 1.80 6.56
CA VAL A 118 -5.51 0.57 5.88
C VAL A 118 -4.46 0.81 4.80
N LYS A 119 -4.45 2.03 4.22
CA LYS A 119 -3.49 2.43 3.20
C LYS A 119 -3.13 3.89 3.36
N TRP A 120 -1.92 4.24 2.97
CA TRP A 120 -1.44 5.61 2.95
C TRP A 120 -0.62 5.89 1.69
N LYS A 121 -0.61 7.15 1.27
CA LYS A 121 0.21 7.64 0.16
C LYS A 121 0.73 9.03 0.48
N VAL A 122 2.01 9.26 0.25
CA VAL A 122 2.62 10.60 0.37
C VAL A 122 2.95 11.12 -1.02
N THR A 123 2.56 12.36 -1.30
CA THR A 123 2.85 13.04 -2.57
C THR A 123 3.51 14.39 -2.28
N ALA A 124 4.62 14.71 -2.93
CA ALA A 124 5.21 16.05 -2.84
C ALA A 124 4.25 17.07 -3.45
N THR A 125 3.98 18.18 -2.75
CA THR A 125 3.12 19.26 -3.24
C THR A 125 3.88 20.55 -3.55
N GLY A 126 5.12 20.66 -3.07
CA GLY A 126 5.96 21.82 -3.35
C GLY A 126 7.19 21.87 -2.46
N SER A 127 8.08 22.82 -2.75
CA SER A 127 9.21 23.17 -1.91
C SER A 127 9.59 24.64 -2.16
N GLY A 128 10.11 25.31 -1.14
CA GLY A 128 10.46 26.72 -1.19
C GLY A 128 10.72 27.31 0.19
N MET A 129 11.47 28.41 0.26
CA MET A 129 11.79 29.14 1.50
C MET A 129 12.36 28.25 2.63
N GLY A 130 13.19 27.26 2.28
CA GLY A 130 13.76 26.33 3.27
C GLY A 130 12.80 25.24 3.76
N HIS A 131 11.63 25.10 3.15
CA HIS A 131 10.64 24.07 3.49
C HIS A 131 10.27 23.20 2.30
N ALA A 132 9.84 21.97 2.59
CA ALA A 132 9.14 21.10 1.65
C ALA A 132 7.71 20.87 2.16
N THR A 133 6.76 20.82 1.23
CA THR A 133 5.38 20.46 1.52
C THR A 133 5.05 19.13 0.86
N SER A 134 4.39 18.26 1.61
CA SER A 134 3.90 16.97 1.15
C SER A 134 2.45 16.81 1.56
N ARG A 135 1.70 16.03 0.81
CA ARG A 135 0.33 15.65 1.12
C ARG A 135 0.25 14.17 1.39
N VAL A 136 -0.23 13.84 2.57
CA VAL A 136 -0.47 12.47 3.01
C VAL A 136 -1.95 12.18 2.78
N THR A 137 -2.23 11.13 2.04
CA THR A 137 -3.58 10.63 1.77
C THR A 137 -3.75 9.34 2.54
N LEU A 138 -4.71 9.30 3.46
CA LEU A 138 -5.02 8.15 4.30
C LEU A 138 -6.32 7.53 3.81
N THR A 139 -6.35 6.20 3.72
CA THR A 139 -7.51 5.42 3.27
C THR A 139 -7.98 4.55 4.43
N TRP A 140 -9.27 4.59 4.75
CA TRP A 140 -9.83 4.04 6.00
C TRP A 140 -10.59 2.72 5.83
N GLY A 141 -10.63 2.16 4.62
CA GLY A 141 -11.24 0.86 4.38
C GLY A 141 -10.76 0.21 3.08
N ASP A 142 -11.07 -1.07 2.91
CA ASP A 142 -10.71 -1.88 1.73
C ASP A 142 -11.89 -2.15 0.78
N GLY A 143 -13.06 -1.60 1.10
CA GLY A 143 -14.25 -1.71 0.26
C GLY A 143 -14.18 -0.88 -1.02
N PRO A 144 -15.20 -0.99 -1.90
CA PRO A 144 -15.23 -0.31 -3.21
C PRO A 144 -15.29 1.22 -3.12
N HIS A 145 -15.71 1.78 -1.99
CA HIS A 145 -15.74 3.22 -1.72
C HIS A 145 -15.11 3.53 -0.37
N PRO A 146 -13.77 3.45 -0.28
CA PRO A 146 -13.12 3.70 0.99
C PRO A 146 -13.12 5.19 1.29
N GLU A 147 -13.36 5.53 2.56
CA GLU A 147 -13.20 6.90 3.03
C GLU A 147 -11.73 7.30 2.91
N VAL A 148 -11.48 8.54 2.48
CA VAL A 148 -10.14 9.08 2.29
C VAL A 148 -10.03 10.44 2.98
N SER A 149 -9.01 10.60 3.81
CA SER A 149 -8.64 11.90 4.38
C SER A 149 -7.28 12.35 3.86
N ARG A 150 -7.03 13.66 3.94
CA ARG A 150 -5.78 14.27 3.46
C ARG A 150 -5.18 15.17 4.52
N ILE A 151 -3.86 15.14 4.63
CA ILE A 151 -3.08 15.92 5.59
C ILE A 151 -1.99 16.62 4.80
N ASP A 152 -1.92 17.95 4.92
CA ASP A 152 -0.77 18.70 4.44
C ASP A 152 0.30 18.70 5.53
N VAL A 153 1.51 18.28 5.15
CA VAL A 153 2.68 18.15 6.00
C VAL A 153 3.74 19.10 5.51
N GLN A 154 4.31 19.87 6.43
CA GLN A 154 5.45 20.74 6.17
C GLN A 154 6.68 20.17 6.85
N SER A 155 7.79 20.13 6.11
CA SER A 155 9.10 19.71 6.60
C SER A 155 10.12 20.83 6.40
N ASP A 156 11.03 20.96 7.35
CA ASP A 156 12.20 21.85 7.24
C ASP A 156 13.30 21.17 6.43
N LEU A 157 13.85 21.83 5.40
CA LEU A 157 14.84 21.23 4.50
C LEU A 157 16.23 21.09 5.13
N LYS A 158 16.52 21.83 6.21
CA LYS A 158 17.82 21.79 6.90
C LYS A 158 17.89 20.61 7.88
N THR A 159 16.83 20.41 8.64
CA THR A 159 16.73 19.39 9.70
C THR A 159 15.96 18.15 9.26
N LEU A 160 15.24 18.25 8.15
CA LEU A 160 14.33 17.23 7.61
C LEU A 160 13.24 16.79 8.59
N LYS A 161 12.98 17.61 9.63
CA LYS A 161 11.93 17.36 10.60
C LYS A 161 10.60 17.90 10.08
N ILE A 162 9.53 17.20 10.45
CA ILE A 162 8.17 17.67 10.25
C ILE A 162 7.92 18.83 11.21
N THR A 163 7.63 20.00 10.65
CA THR A 163 7.40 21.24 11.40
C THR A 163 5.94 21.60 11.52
N GLY A 164 5.07 21.05 10.67
CA GLY A 164 3.63 21.29 10.73
C GLY A 164 2.82 20.16 10.11
N LEU A 165 1.65 19.92 10.68
CA LEU A 165 0.64 18.99 10.17
C LEU A 165 -0.73 19.67 10.25
N LYS A 166 -1.52 19.57 9.19
CA LYS A 166 -2.89 20.08 9.16
C LYS A 166 -3.77 19.23 8.26
N LYS A 167 -5.06 19.09 8.56
CA LYS A 167 -6.03 18.52 7.61
C LYS A 167 -6.05 19.39 6.36
N ALA A 168 -5.99 18.76 5.19
CA ALA A 168 -6.22 19.45 3.94
C ALA A 168 -7.73 19.65 3.76
N GLY A 169 -8.12 20.84 3.31
CA GLY A 169 -9.51 21.18 2.98
C GLY A 169 -9.97 20.62 1.64
#